data_AF-A0A2P4PG95-F1
#
_entry.id   AF-A0A2P4PG95-F1
#
_cell.length_a   1.000
_cell.length_b   1.000
_cell.length_c   1.000
_cell.angle_alpha   90.00
_cell.angle_beta   90.00
_cell.angle_gamma   90.00
#
_symmetry.space_group_name_H-M   'P 1'
#
loop_
_entity.id
_entity.type
_entity.pdbx_description
1 polymer ?
#
loop_
_entity_poly.entity_id
_entity_poly.type
_entity_poly.pdbx_seq_one_letter_code
_entity_poly.pdbx_strand_id
1 'polypeptide(L)'
;GVIPYIAPEIFRGSEFSKEADIYGFGMIMWELTTGCKPFDNVKHDHNLIYKILDGERPKITEDTPECYANLMKSCWDPDPKKRPTIKKI
;
A
#
# COMPACT_ATOMS: atom_id res chain seq x y z
N GLY A 1 0.29 12.56 6.34
CA GLY A 1 0.94 11.77 7.42
C GLY A 1 1.41 10.42 6.88
N VAL A 2 1.98 9.54 7.71
CA VAL A 2 2.54 8.24 7.25
C VAL A 2 1.55 7.06 7.29
N ILE A 3 0.32 7.29 7.75
CA ILE A 3 -0.74 6.25 7.85
C ILE A 3 -0.87 5.38 6.59
N PRO A 4 -0.89 5.94 5.36
CA PRO A 4 -1.07 5.12 4.16
C PRO A 4 0.00 4.08 3.90
N TYR A 5 1.23 4.29 4.40
CA TYR A 5 2.36 3.39 4.17
C TYR A 5 2.41 2.25 5.19
N ILE A 6 1.59 2.31 6.24
CA ILE A 6 1.53 1.28 7.28
C ILE A 6 0.58 0.17 6.84
N ALA A 7 1.06 -1.06 6.87
CA ALA A 7 0.28 -2.22 6.48
C ALA A 7 -0.94 -2.44 7.40
N PRO A 8 -2.09 -2.90 6.86
CA PRO A 8 -3.34 -3.03 7.61
C PRO A 8 -3.21 -3.93 8.85
N GLU A 9 -2.40 -4.98 8.78
CA GLU A 9 -2.17 -5.91 9.90
C GLU A 9 -1.45 -5.27 11.09
N ILE A 10 -0.65 -4.21 10.87
CA ILE A 10 0.04 -3.48 11.94
C ILE A 10 -0.96 -2.68 12.77
N PHE A 11 -1.99 -2.10 12.14
CA PHE A 11 -3.08 -1.44 12.86
C PHE A 11 -3.91 -2.41 13.71
N ARG A 12 -3.86 -3.72 13.41
CA ARG A 12 -4.50 -4.78 14.20
C ARG A 12 -3.61 -5.32 15.34
N GLY A 13 -2.43 -4.73 15.54
CA GLY A 13 -1.49 -5.12 16.60
C GLY A 13 -0.55 -6.26 16.22
N SER A 14 -0.40 -6.57 14.93
CA SER A 14 0.61 -7.53 14.47
C SER A 14 2.02 -6.92 14.59
N GLU A 15 3.03 -7.78 14.72
CA GLU A 15 4.43 -7.35 14.69
C GLU A 15 4.85 -6.87 13.30
N PHE A 16 5.84 -5.98 13.26
CA PHE A 16 6.47 -5.56 12.01
C PHE A 16 7.15 -6.75 11.33
N SER A 17 6.90 -6.89 10.03
CA SER A 17 7.44 -7.98 9.22
C SER A 17 7.92 -7.48 7.88
N LYS A 18 8.68 -8.32 7.16
CA LYS A 18 9.14 -8.00 5.80
C LYS A 18 7.97 -7.77 4.86
N GLU A 19 6.88 -8.51 5.04
CA GLU A 19 5.65 -8.37 4.26
C GLU A 19 4.96 -7.01 4.52
N ALA A 20 5.06 -6.48 5.74
CA ALA A 20 4.59 -5.14 6.07
C ALA A 20 5.44 -4.06 5.38
N ASP A 21 6.77 -4.25 5.30
CA ASP A 21 7.66 -3.36 4.55
C ASP A 21 7.33 -3.37 3.05
N ILE A 22 7.00 -4.53 2.47
CA ILE A 22 6.59 -4.67 1.07
C ILE A 22 5.29 -3.91 0.78
N TYR A 23 4.35 -3.86 1.73
CA TYR A 23 3.16 -3.03 1.61
C TYR A 23 3.51 -1.54 1.50
N GLY A 24 4.36 -1.05 2.41
CA GLY A 24 4.84 0.33 2.38
C GLY A 24 5.57 0.65 1.08
N PHE A 25 6.37 -0.30 0.57
CA PHE A 25 7.01 -0.20 -0.73
C PHE A 25 5.99 -0.07 -1.88
N GLY A 26 4.90 -0.84 -1.87
CA GLY A 26 3.82 -0.70 -2.85
C GLY A 26 3.17 0.69 -2.84
N MET A 27 3.06 1.32 -1.67
CA MET A 27 2.56 2.70 -1.56
C MET A 27 3.55 3.73 -2.09
N ILE A 28 4.85 3.50 -1.91
CA ILE A 28 5.90 4.32 -2.53
C ILE A 28 5.88 4.16 -4.05
N MET A 29 5.70 2.95 -4.57
CA MET A 29 5.56 2.71 -6.01
C MET A 29 4.42 3.55 -6.60
N TRP A 30 3.27 3.63 -5.91
CA TRP A 30 2.15 4.46 -6.34
C TRP A 30 2.44 5.97 -6.26
N GLU A 31 3.16 6.40 -5.23
CA GLU A 31 3.61 7.79 -5.13
C GLU A 31 4.54 8.15 -6.28
N LEU A 32 5.40 7.23 -6.72
CA LEU A 32 6.29 7.46 -7.86
C LEU A 32 5.55 7.58 -9.19
N THR A 33 4.42 6.88 -9.36
CA THR A 33 3.64 7.01 -10.61
C THR A 33 2.86 8.31 -10.66
N THR A 34 2.37 8.81 -9.52
CA THR A 34 1.50 9.99 -9.47
C THR A 34 2.22 11.29 -9.09
N GLY A 35 3.38 11.20 -8.45
CA GLY A 35 4.05 12.32 -7.80
C GLY A 35 3.31 12.86 -6.58
N CYS A 36 2.25 12.18 -6.12
CA CYS A 36 1.38 12.61 -5.04
C CYS A 36 1.38 11.59 -3.90
N LYS A 37 1.11 12.05 -2.68
CA LYS A 37 1.01 11.15 -1.53
C LYS A 37 -0.22 10.25 -1.65
N PRO A 38 -0.15 8.97 -1.26
CA PRO A 38 -1.32 8.12 -1.19
C PRO A 38 -2.38 8.75 -0.28
N PHE A 39 -3.61 8.86 -0.78
CA PHE A 39 -4.74 9.49 -0.08
C PHE A 39 -4.53 10.96 0.29
N ASP A 40 -3.78 11.74 -0.50
CA ASP A 40 -3.52 13.17 -0.23
C ASP A 40 -4.79 14.03 -0.01
N ASN A 41 -5.92 13.62 -0.60
CA ASN A 41 -7.21 14.28 -0.47
C ASN A 41 -8.01 13.88 0.79
N VAL A 42 -7.47 13.00 1.64
CA VAL A 42 -8.16 12.46 2.82
C VAL A 42 -7.41 12.86 4.09
N LYS A 43 -8.14 13.21 5.15
CA LYS A 43 -7.53 13.45 6.45
C LYS A 43 -6.88 12.15 6.94
N HIS A 44 -5.64 12.26 7.41
CA HIS A 44 -4.89 11.14 7.98
C HIS A 44 -5.30 10.92 9.44
N ASP A 45 -6.54 10.48 9.64
CA ASP A 45 -7.14 10.20 10.94
C ASP A 45 -7.59 8.74 11.05
N HIS A 46 -8.32 8.41 12.12
CA HIS A 46 -8.83 7.08 12.36
C HIS A 46 -9.75 6.57 11.25
N ASN A 47 -10.47 7.47 10.55
CA ASN A 47 -11.34 7.09 9.45
C ASN A 47 -10.55 6.52 8.27
N LEU A 48 -9.38 7.10 7.98
CA LEU A 48 -8.47 6.55 6.97
C LEU A 48 -7.95 5.16 7.35
N ILE A 49 -7.67 4.93 8.63
CA ILE A 49 -7.25 3.61 9.12
C ILE A 49 -8.36 2.57 8.85
N TYR A 50 -9.62 2.88 9.18
CA TYR A 50 -10.75 1.98 8.90
C TYR A 50 -10.90 1.68 7.41
N LYS A 51 -10.81 2.70 6.55
CA LYS A 51 -10.82 2.54 5.09
C LYS A 51 -9.73 1.59 4.59
N ILE A 52 -8.50 1.74 5.09
CA ILE A 52 -7.37 0.87 4.73
C ILE A 52 -7.61 -0.57 5.19
N LEU A 53 -8.14 -0.74 6.40
CA LEU A 53 -8.51 -2.04 6.99
C LEU A 53 -9.63 -2.74 6.21
N ASP A 54 -10.56 -1.97 5.63
CA ASP A 54 -11.65 -2.44 4.76
C ASP A 54 -11.17 -2.73 3.32
N GLY A 55 -9.90 -2.45 3.02
CA GLY A 55 -9.28 -2.78 1.73
C GLY A 55 -9.27 -1.63 0.72
N GLU A 56 -9.57 -0.39 1.13
CA GLU A 56 -9.45 0.78 0.25
C GLU A 56 -7.98 0.94 -0.19
N ARG A 57 -7.77 1.20 -1.48
CA ARG A 57 -6.45 1.41 -2.11
C ARG A 57 -6.48 2.64 -3.01
N PRO A 58 -5.33 3.32 -3.21
CA PRO A 58 -5.25 4.42 -4.15
C PRO A 58 -5.63 4.00 -5.57
N LYS A 59 -6.25 4.91 -6.33
CA LYS A 59 -6.61 4.65 -7.73
C LYS A 59 -5.35 4.62 -8.59
N ILE A 60 -5.15 3.55 -9.34
CA ILE A 60 -4.06 3.45 -10.32
C ILE A 60 -4.46 4.26 -11.56
N THR A 61 -3.54 5.08 -12.06
CA THR A 61 -3.75 5.92 -13.24
C THR A 61 -3.59 5.08 -14.53
N GLU A 62 -4.30 5.45 -15.60
CA GLU A 62 -4.31 4.68 -16.86
C GLU A 62 -2.96 4.71 -17.60
N ASP A 63 -2.15 5.73 -17.31
CA ASP A 63 -0.77 5.90 -17.77
C ASP A 63 0.23 4.95 -17.08
N THR A 64 -0.15 4.27 -15.99
CA THR A 64 0.73 3.32 -15.33
C THR A 64 0.84 2.02 -16.17
N PRO A 65 2.06 1.61 -16.59
CA PRO A 65 2.24 0.36 -17.34
C PRO A 65 1.66 -0.84 -16.59
N GLU A 66 1.03 -1.76 -17.32
CA GLU A 66 0.31 -2.89 -16.72
C GLU A 66 1.21 -3.76 -15.83
N CYS A 67 2.46 -4.01 -16.23
CA CYS A 67 3.43 -4.76 -15.43
C CYS A 67 3.71 -4.08 -14.08
N TYR A 68 3.82 -2.75 -14.06
CA TYR A 68 4.04 -1.97 -12.86
C TYR A 68 2.80 -1.96 -11.97
N ALA A 69 1.62 -1.78 -12.57
CA ALA A 69 0.35 -1.83 -11.86
C ALA A 69 0.11 -3.20 -11.20
N ASN A 70 0.43 -4.29 -11.90
CA ASN A 70 0.29 -5.65 -11.37
C ASN A 70 1.28 -5.92 -10.23
N LEU A 71 2.53 -5.48 -10.36
CA LEU A 71 3.53 -5.58 -9.29
C LEU A 71 3.09 -4.79 -8.06
N MET A 72 2.70 -3.53 -8.23
CA MET A 72 2.19 -2.68 -7.16
C MET A 72 0.95 -3.30 -6.48
N LYS A 73 0.03 -3.87 -7.25
CA LYS A 73 -1.12 -4.63 -6.72
C LYS A 73 -0.71 -5.80 -5.84
N SER A 74 0.30 -6.55 -6.24
CA SER A 74 0.83 -7.67 -5.45
C SER A 74 1.50 -7.21 -4.17
N CYS A 75 2.16 -6.04 -4.15
CA CYS A 75 2.83 -5.49 -2.98
C CYS A 75 1.85 -5.12 -1.85
N TRP A 76 0.65 -4.64 -2.16
CA TRP A 76 -0.35 -4.23 -1.17
C TRP A 76 -1.55 -5.19 -1.02
N ASP A 77 -1.33 -6.48 -1.34
CA ASP A 77 -2.33 -7.54 -1.17
C ASP A 77 -2.83 -7.58 0.29
N PRO A 78 -4.15 -7.78 0.52
CA PRO A 78 -4.71 -7.90 1.86
C PRO A 78 -4.09 -9.03 2.69
N ASP A 79 -3.65 -10.11 2.06
CA ASP A 79 -2.95 -11.21 2.70
C ASP A 79 -1.42 -10.96 2.65
N PRO A 80 -0.75 -10.71 3.79
CA PRO A 80 0.69 -10.48 3.82
C PRO A 80 1.50 -11.60 3.17
N LYS A 81 1.02 -12.86 3.20
CA LYS A 81 1.73 -14.02 2.64
C LYS A 81 1.70 -14.06 1.12
N LYS A 82 0.77 -13.36 0.49
CA LYS A 82 0.67 -13.25 -0.98
C LYS A 82 1.56 -12.15 -1.54
N ARG A 83 2.06 -11.25 -0.69
CA ARG A 83 2.97 -10.18 -1.10
C ARG A 83 4.30 -10.79 -1.58
N PRO A 84 4.90 -10.25 -2.65
CA PRO A 84 6.19 -10.72 -3.13
C PRO A 84 7.28 -10.43 -2.10
N THR A 85 8.37 -11.21 -2.15
CA THR A 85 9.58 -10.86 -1.41
C THR A 85 10.39 -9.86 -2.22
N ILE A 86 11.22 -9.05 -1.54
CA ILE A 86 12.08 -8.05 -2.22
C ILE A 86 12.99 -8.66 -3.30
N LYS A 87 13.30 -9.96 -3.22
CA LYS A 87 14.11 -10.67 -4.24
C LYS A 87 13.35 -10.97 -5.53
N LYS A 88 12.03 -10.85 -5.53
CA LYS A 88 11.12 -11.11 -6.66
C LYS A 88 10.59 -9.83 -7.31
N ILE A 89 10.92 -8.68 -6.74
CA ILE A 89 10.65 -7.33 -7.25
C ILE A 89 11.90 -6.89 -7.99
#